data_AF-A0A448X686-F1
#
_entry.id   AF-A0A448X686-F1
#
_cell.length_a   1.000
_cell.length_b   1.000
_cell.length_c   1.000
_cell.angle_alpha   90.00
_cell.angle_beta   90.00
_cell.angle_gamma   90.00
#
_symmetry.space_group_name_H-M   'P 1'
#
loop_
_entity.id
_entity.type
_entity.pdbx_description
1 polymer ?
#
loop_
_entity_poly.entity_id
_entity_poly.type
_entity_poly.pdbx_seq_one_letter_code
_entity_poly.pdbx_strand_id
1 'polypeptide(L)' 'MAPTTRSLNNRNSDVQVIATAMLTGQQDDVISEAERLLKELRGEQGGMKKEGDVAAALKLFLDKKYGRLWHVVLVRGSFW' A
#
# COMPACT_ATOMS: atom_id res chain seq x y z
N MET A 1 4.09 1.17 -28.49
CA MET A 1 3.82 -0.10 -27.77
C MET A 1 3.38 0.27 -26.36
N ALA A 2 2.10 0.12 -26.04
CA ALA A 2 1.57 0.42 -24.70
C ALA A 2 1.85 -0.76 -23.76
N PRO A 3 2.20 -0.54 -22.49
CA PRO A 3 2.44 -1.63 -21.56
C PRO A 3 1.10 -2.30 -21.23
N THR A 4 1.02 -3.58 -21.54
CA THR A 4 -0.12 -4.46 -21.29
C THR A 4 -0.42 -4.51 -19.79
N THR A 5 -1.51 -3.87 -19.36
CA THR A 5 -2.05 -3.98 -18.02
C THR A 5 -2.49 -5.43 -17.79
N ARG A 6 -1.59 -6.25 -17.22
CA ARG A 6 -1.90 -7.63 -16.86
C ARG A 6 -2.82 -7.58 -15.63
N SER A 7 -4.12 -7.61 -15.90
CA SER A 7 -5.21 -7.70 -14.93
C SER A 7 -4.95 -8.83 -13.92
N LEU A 8 -4.51 -8.48 -12.71
CA LEU A 8 -4.47 -9.35 -11.53
C LEU A 8 -5.88 -9.45 -10.91
N ASN A 9 -6.90 -9.76 -11.71
CA ASN A 9 -8.31 -9.90 -11.28
C ASN A 9 -8.59 -11.27 -10.63
N ASN A 10 -7.70 -11.81 -9.80
CA ASN A 10 -8.03 -13.08 -9.12
C ASN A 10 -7.49 -13.19 -7.68
N ARG A 11 -7.48 -12.09 -6.95
CA ARG A 11 -7.66 -12.14 -5.50
C ARG A 11 -8.90 -11.32 -5.18
N ASN A 12 -9.73 -11.86 -4.30
CA ASN A 12 -10.94 -11.25 -3.77
C ASN A 12 -10.59 -10.03 -2.88
N SER A 13 -9.85 -9.07 -3.42
CA SER A 13 -9.17 -8.03 -2.67
C SER A 13 -9.84 -6.68 -2.91
N ASP A 14 -10.32 -6.07 -1.84
CA ASP A 14 -10.82 -4.68 -1.75
C ASP A 14 -9.75 -3.61 -2.14
N VAL A 15 -8.62 -4.03 -2.72
CA VAL A 15 -7.46 -3.22 -3.05
C VAL A 15 -7.24 -3.24 -4.55
N GLN A 16 -7.30 -2.05 -5.16
CA GLN A 16 -7.02 -1.83 -6.57
C GLN A 16 -5.72 -1.04 -6.72
N VAL A 17 -4.77 -1.56 -7.51
CA VAL A 17 -3.56 -0.83 -7.89
C VAL A 17 -3.89 0.10 -9.06
N ILE A 18 -3.69 1.40 -8.89
CA ILE A 18 -3.98 2.41 -9.91
C ILE A 18 -2.84 2.49 -10.96
N ALA A 19 -1.60 2.62 -10.49
CA ALA A 19 -0.41 2.68 -11.34
C ALA A 19 0.82 2.21 -10.55
N THR A 20 1.75 1.51 -11.22
CA THR A 20 2.96 1.01 -10.57
C THR A 20 4.06 0.67 -11.59
N ALA A 21 5.31 0.85 -11.18
CA ALA A 21 6.49 0.34 -11.87
C ALA A 21 7.20 -0.78 -11.08
N MET A 22 6.65 -1.20 -9.94
CA MET A 22 7.23 -2.24 -9.09
C MET A 22 7.01 -3.63 -9.71
N LEU A 23 7.89 -4.59 -9.40
CA LEU A 23 7.71 -5.98 -9.82
C LEU A 23 6.55 -6.62 -9.06
N THR A 24 5.85 -7.59 -9.66
CA THR A 24 4.64 -8.22 -9.06
C THR A 24 4.86 -8.73 -7.64
N GLY A 25 6.00 -9.40 -7.37
CA GLY A 25 6.30 -9.89 -6.01
C GLY A 25 6.45 -8.76 -4.98
N GLN A 26 6.99 -7.62 -5.39
CA GLN A 26 7.11 -6.45 -4.52
C GLN A 26 5.75 -5.76 -4.32
N GLN A 27 4.87 -5.78 -5.33
CA GLN A 27 3.50 -5.27 -5.19
C GLN A 27 2.73 -6.09 -4.15
N ASP A 28 2.83 -7.43 -4.21
CA ASP A 28 2.19 -8.33 -3.25
C ASP A 28 2.61 -8.05 -1.81
N ASP A 29 3.91 -7.79 -1.60
CA ASP A 29 4.47 -7.41 -0.30
C ASP A 29 3.88 -6.08 0.22
N VAL A 30 3.85 -5.05 -0.63
CA VAL A 30 3.37 -3.70 -0.26
C VAL A 30 1.88 -3.72 0.02
N ILE A 31 1.10 -4.43 -0.80
CA ILE A 31 -0.35 -4.57 -0.62
C ILE A 31 -0.65 -5.26 0.70
N SER A 32 0.02 -6.38 0.98
CA SER A 32 -0.19 -7.13 2.22
C SER A 32 0.12 -6.30 3.46
N GLU A 33 1.20 -5.50 3.45
CA GLU A 33 1.54 -4.64 4.57
C GLU A 33 0.59 -3.44 4.70
N ALA A 34 0.18 -2.85 3.57
CA ALA A 34 -0.81 -1.77 3.57
C ALA A 34 -2.17 -2.24 4.13
N GLU A 35 -2.65 -3.42 3.73
CA GLU A 35 -3.88 -4.02 4.27
C GLU A 35 -3.79 -4.23 5.78
N ARG A 36 -2.66 -4.78 6.26
CA ARG A 36 -2.42 -4.99 7.69
C ARG A 36 -2.54 -3.67 8.46
N LEU A 37 -1.87 -2.62 8.00
CA LEU A 37 -1.90 -1.30 8.64
C LEU A 37 -3.27 -0.61 8.53
N LEU A 38 -4.01 -0.82 7.44
CA LEU A 38 -5.37 -0.29 7.28
C LEU A 38 -6.37 -0.96 8.21
N LYS A 39 -6.20 -2.25 8.54
CA LYS A 39 -7.01 -2.91 9.58
C LYS A 39 -6.77 -2.31 10.97
N GLU A 40 -5.52 -1.94 11.27
CA GLU A 40 -5.19 -1.19 12.50
C GLU A 40 -5.82 0.21 12.49
N LEU A 41 -5.81 0.92 11.35
CA LEU A 41 -6.48 2.22 11.21
C LEU A 41 -7.98 2.15 11.51
N ARG A 42 -8.64 1.07 11.08
CA ARG A 42 -10.07 0.82 11.30
C ARG A 42 -10.40 0.33 12.72
N GLY A 43 -9.39 0.08 13.55
CA GLY A 43 -9.57 -0.45 14.89
C GLY A 43 -9.96 -1.94 14.92
N GLU A 44 -9.84 -2.65 13.79
CA GLU A 44 -10.22 -4.07 13.67
C GLU A 44 -9.28 -5.01 14.47
N GLN A 45 -8.12 -4.50 14.91
CA GLN A 45 -7.11 -5.23 15.67
C GLN A 45 -6.87 -4.68 17.08
N GLY A 46 -7.86 -4.00 17.68
CA GLY A 46 -7.82 -3.59 19.09
C GLY A 46 -6.95 -2.36 19.40
N GLY A 47 -6.43 -1.68 18.37
CA GLY A 47 -5.78 -0.38 18.51
C GLY A 47 -6.08 0.48 17.29
N MET A 48 -6.72 1.65 17.48
CA MET A 48 -7.01 2.61 16.42
C MET A 48 -5.78 3.51 16.22
N LYS A 49 -5.11 3.39 15.08
CA LYS A 49 -4.03 4.32 14.69
C LYS A 49 -4.61 5.55 14.00
N LYS A 50 -3.84 6.65 13.92
CA LYS A 50 -4.17 7.78 13.04
C LYS A 50 -3.55 7.55 11.66
N GLU A 51 -4.06 8.23 10.64
CA GLU A 51 -3.54 8.14 9.25
C GLU A 51 -2.04 8.45 9.19
N GLY A 52 -1.57 9.42 9.97
CA GLY A 52 -0.15 9.76 10.04
C GLY A 52 0.74 8.60 10.54
N ASP A 53 0.26 7.82 11.52
CA ASP A 53 0.99 6.67 12.07
C ASP A 53 1.09 5.54 11.03
N VAL A 54 0.02 5.34 10.26
CA VAL A 54 -0.03 4.36 9.17
C VAL A 54 0.93 4.75 8.05
N ALA A 55 0.92 6.02 7.63
CA ALA A 55 1.83 6.52 6.60
C ALA A 55 3.30 6.38 7.04
N ALA A 56 3.61 6.73 8.29
CA ALA A 56 4.95 6.58 8.86
C ALA A 56 5.39 5.12 8.95
N ALA A 57 4.50 4.21 9.36
CA ALA A 57 4.77 2.79 9.43
C ALA A 57 5.05 2.18 8.04
N LEU A 58 4.22 2.51 7.05
CA LEU A 58 4.39 2.03 5.69
C LEU A 58 5.68 2.58 5.07
N LYS A 59 6.00 3.86 5.29
CA LYS A 59 7.29 4.45 4.89
C LYS A 59 8.46 3.66 5.48
N LEU A 60 8.42 3.38 6.78
CA LEU A 60 9.50 2.66 7.47
C LEU A 60 9.68 1.24 6.91
N PHE A 61 8.58 0.54 6.59
CA PHE A 61 8.62 -0.76 5.94
C PHE A 61 9.34 -0.68 4.58
N LEU A 62 8.94 0.28 3.73
CA LEU A 62 9.51 0.46 2.40
C LEU A 62 11.00 0.83 2.47
N ASP A 63 11.36 1.77 3.35
CA ASP A 63 12.75 2.20 3.59
C ASP A 63 13.66 1.03 4.00
N LYS A 64 13.14 0.12 4.85
CA LYS A 64 13.90 -1.03 5.33
C LYS A 64 14.03 -2.12 4.25
N LYS A 65 12.97 -2.38 3.51
CA LYS A 65 12.89 -3.52 2.58
C LYS A 65 13.46 -3.21 1.20
N TYR A 66 13.25 -2.00 0.70
CA TYR A 66 13.62 -1.60 -0.66
C TYR A 66 14.65 -0.47 -0.70
N GLY A 67 15.19 -0.08 0.46
CA GLY A 67 16.19 0.97 0.59
C GLY A 67 15.56 2.35 0.75
N ARG A 68 16.32 3.28 1.34
CA ARG A 68 15.89 4.66 1.55
C ARG A 68 16.10 5.50 0.28
N LEU A 69 15.30 6.53 0.01
CA LEU A 69 14.21 7.08 0.84
C LEU A 69 12.85 6.96 0.15
N TRP A 70 11.83 6.59 0.91
CA TRP A 70 10.44 6.55 0.46
C TRP A 70 9.60 7.71 0.99
N HIS A 71 8.62 8.12 0.19
CA HIS A 71 7.54 9.02 0.58
C HIS A 71 6.23 8.25 0.53
N VAL A 72 5.38 8.46 1.54
CA VAL A 72 4.05 7.83 1.62
C VAL A 72 3.04 8.93 1.90
N VAL A 73 1.96 8.94 1.10
CA VAL A 73 0.84 9.86 1.22
C VAL A 73 -0.45 9.05 1.28
N LEU A 74 -1.27 9.32 2.29
CA LEU A 74 -2.62 8.78 2.40
C LEU A 74 -3.61 9.90 2.12
N VAL A 75 -4.56 9.66 1.21
CA VAL A 75 -5.54 10.67 0.79
C VAL A 75 -6.94 10.08 0.87
N ARG A 76 -7.89 10.87 1.38
CA ARG A 76 -9.33 10.63 1.21
C ARG A 76 -9.83 11.62 0.18
N GLY A 77 -10.19 11.14 -1.01
CA GLY A 77 -10.65 11.98 -2.13
C GLY A 77 -9.77 11.81 -3.36
N SER A 78 -9.60 12.90 -4.12
CA SER A 78 -8.84 12.92 -5.38
C SER A 78 -7.43 13.48 -5.17
N PHE A 79 -6.50 13.03 -6.01
CA PHE A 79 -5.13 13.51 -6.08
C PHE A 79 -4.75 13.79 -7.55
N TRP A 80 -3.72 14.60 -7.75
CA TRP A 80 -3.21 15.01 -9.06
C TRP A 80 -1.70 14.81 -9.10
#